data_AF-A0A061A7L9-F1
#
_entry.id   AF-A0A061A7L9-F1
#
_cell.length_a   1.000
_cell.length_b   1.000
_cell.length_c   1.000
_cell.angle_alpha   90.00
_cell.angle_beta   90.00
_cell.angle_gamma   90.00
#
_symmetry.space_group_name_H-M   'P 1'
#
loop_
_entity.id
_entity.type
_entity.pdbx_description
1 polymer ?
#
loop_
_entity_poly.entity_id
_entity_poly.type
_entity_poly.pdbx_seq_one_letter_code
_entity_poly.pdbx_strand_id
1 'polypeptide(L)'
;FFLLSLSLSLSLSLSLSVSLCVSERASLEVERARVEELRSRLEEKETLLPSQPEDQREQLLIQLQQEKETVDAAGRVFEDWEFRVLESEAGIEEEESEGKMEGKERGNEEDKEKEISCQKNAVNSAQVSQGRQIRRRQHFRESHSSKLVLLVWLEAYPPPQTLSKCPRPLPLTVVTLCLETAPHK
;
A
#
# COMPACT_ATOMS: atom_id res chain seq x y z
N PHE A 1 -17.23 -19.49 -31.46
CA PHE A 1 -15.76 -19.41 -31.65
C PHE A 1 -15.26 -17.97 -31.55
N PHE A 2 -15.77 -17.03 -32.38
CA PHE A 2 -15.36 -15.61 -32.35
C PHE A 2 -15.50 -14.90 -31.00
N LEU A 3 -16.63 -15.04 -30.30
CA LEU A 3 -16.83 -14.39 -28.98
C LEU A 3 -15.90 -14.92 -27.88
N LEU A 4 -15.60 -16.21 -27.91
CA LEU A 4 -14.64 -16.84 -26.99
C LEU A 4 -13.21 -16.34 -27.27
N SER A 5 -12.85 -16.18 -28.55
CA SER A 5 -11.56 -15.61 -28.95
C SER A 5 -11.41 -14.15 -28.54
N LEU A 6 -12.46 -13.33 -28.69
CA LEU A 6 -12.47 -11.92 -28.28
C LEU A 6 -12.36 -11.79 -26.76
N SER A 7 -13.08 -12.62 -26.01
CA SER A 7 -13.03 -12.67 -24.54
C SER A 7 -11.66 -13.08 -24.01
N LEU A 8 -11.00 -14.06 -24.65
CA LEU A 8 -9.65 -14.46 -24.26
C LEU A 8 -8.64 -13.35 -24.55
N SER A 9 -8.79 -12.65 -25.68
CA SER A 9 -7.94 -11.52 -26.07
C SER A 9 -8.05 -10.35 -25.10
N LEU A 10 -9.27 -9.92 -24.75
CA LEU A 10 -9.50 -8.87 -23.75
C LEU A 10 -8.96 -9.29 -22.37
N SER A 11 -9.14 -10.54 -21.98
CA SER A 11 -8.64 -11.05 -20.69
C SER A 11 -7.11 -11.08 -20.63
N LEU A 12 -6.43 -11.46 -21.71
CA LEU A 12 -4.97 -11.42 -21.78
C LEU A 12 -4.48 -9.96 -21.78
N SER A 13 -5.15 -9.06 -22.50
CA SER A 13 -4.82 -7.64 -22.55
C SER A 13 -4.94 -6.96 -21.17
N LEU A 14 -6.07 -7.18 -20.47
CA LEU A 14 -6.27 -6.69 -19.09
C LEU A 14 -5.25 -7.30 -18.11
N SER A 15 -4.89 -8.58 -18.29
CA SER A 15 -3.91 -9.22 -17.42
C SER A 15 -2.49 -8.69 -17.65
N LEU A 16 -2.13 -8.38 -18.90
CA LEU A 16 -0.84 -7.76 -19.24
C LEU A 16 -0.76 -6.33 -18.69
N SER A 17 -1.82 -5.53 -18.86
CA SER A 17 -1.84 -4.13 -18.39
C SER A 17 -1.77 -4.04 -16.87
N VAL A 18 -2.51 -4.88 -16.15
CA VAL A 18 -2.43 -4.97 -14.68
C VAL A 18 -1.04 -5.44 -14.23
N SER A 19 -0.43 -6.42 -14.92
CA SER A 19 0.90 -6.90 -14.55
C SER A 19 2.01 -5.87 -14.82
N LEU A 20 1.90 -5.09 -15.90
CA LEU A 20 2.86 -4.03 -16.23
C LEU A 20 2.78 -2.88 -15.22
N CYS A 21 1.58 -2.42 -14.91
CA CYS A 21 1.30 -1.38 -13.90
C CYS A 21 1.82 -1.77 -12.49
N VAL A 22 1.69 -3.04 -12.09
CA VAL A 22 2.23 -3.53 -10.81
C VAL A 22 3.77 -3.48 -10.79
N SER A 23 4.42 -3.81 -11.90
CA SER A 23 5.90 -3.78 -11.99
C SER A 23 6.45 -2.35 -12.04
N GLU A 24 5.78 -1.45 -12.74
CA GLU A 24 6.15 -0.03 -12.82
C GLU A 24 5.99 0.66 -11.45
N ARG A 25 4.89 0.39 -10.74
CA ARG A 25 4.71 0.86 -9.36
C ARG A 25 5.75 0.33 -8.39
N ALA A 26 6.11 -0.95 -8.49
CA ALA A 26 7.16 -1.51 -7.63
C ALA A 26 8.51 -0.82 -7.87
N SER A 27 8.79 -0.46 -9.12
CA SER A 27 10.01 0.25 -9.48
C SER A 27 9.99 1.71 -8.98
N LEU A 28 8.83 2.39 -9.05
CA LEU A 28 8.65 3.73 -8.48
C LEU A 28 8.90 3.75 -6.97
N GLU A 29 8.43 2.74 -6.25
CA GLU A 29 8.65 2.67 -4.80
C GLU A 29 10.14 2.51 -4.45
N VAL A 30 10.89 1.79 -5.27
CA VAL A 30 12.35 1.66 -5.10
C VAL A 30 13.05 3.00 -5.34
N GLU A 31 12.71 3.72 -6.40
CA GLU A 31 13.34 5.02 -6.67
C GLU A 31 12.92 6.07 -5.63
N ARG A 32 11.67 6.03 -5.17
CA ARG A 32 11.20 6.88 -4.06
C ARG A 32 12.06 6.68 -2.81
N ALA A 33 12.30 5.44 -2.42
CA ALA A 33 13.15 5.12 -1.28
C ALA A 33 14.59 5.63 -1.50
N ARG A 34 15.11 5.52 -2.72
CA ARG A 34 16.44 6.05 -3.07
C ARG A 34 16.53 7.57 -2.92
N VAL A 35 15.54 8.31 -3.41
CA VAL A 35 15.47 9.76 -3.28
C VAL A 35 15.33 10.18 -1.81
N GLU A 36 14.52 9.47 -1.04
CA GLU A 36 14.34 9.73 0.39
C GLU A 36 15.61 9.47 1.20
N GLU A 37 16.35 8.41 0.89
CA GLU A 37 17.66 8.14 1.49
C GLU A 37 18.66 9.27 1.18
N LEU A 38 18.72 9.72 -0.09
CA LEU A 38 19.59 10.83 -0.48
C LEU A 38 19.23 12.14 0.24
N ARG A 39 17.93 12.44 0.39
CA ARG A 39 17.44 13.59 1.18
C ARG A 39 17.83 13.48 2.65
N SER A 40 17.64 12.31 3.26
CA SER A 40 17.99 12.09 4.67
C SER A 40 19.49 12.25 4.93
N ARG A 41 20.34 11.73 4.03
CA ARG A 41 21.79 11.90 4.13
C ARG A 41 22.24 13.36 3.96
N LEU A 42 21.56 14.12 3.10
CA LEU A 42 21.81 15.55 2.94
C LEU A 42 21.44 16.30 4.23
N GLU A 43 20.25 16.04 4.77
CA GLU A 43 19.77 16.66 6.00
C GLU A 43 20.71 16.35 7.19
N GLU A 44 21.15 15.10 7.35
CA GLU A 44 22.13 14.74 8.38
C GLU A 44 23.40 15.59 8.28
N LYS A 45 23.97 15.74 7.08
CA LYS A 45 25.16 16.57 6.85
C LYS A 45 24.89 18.06 7.11
N GLU A 46 23.72 18.57 6.73
CA GLU A 46 23.33 19.95 7.03
C GLU A 46 23.22 20.20 8.54
N THR A 47 22.71 19.25 9.32
CA THR A 47 22.63 19.38 10.79
C THR A 47 24.00 19.37 11.47
N LEU A 48 25.03 18.79 10.83
CA LEU A 48 26.40 18.77 11.35
C LEU A 48 27.15 20.08 11.05
N LEU A 49 26.75 20.87 10.05
CA LEU A 49 27.43 22.13 9.70
C LEU A 49 27.64 23.11 10.86
N PRO A 50 26.66 23.38 11.74
CA PRO A 50 26.83 24.33 12.84
C PRO A 50 27.86 23.88 13.88
N SER A 51 28.20 22.60 13.92
CA SER A 51 29.17 22.01 14.87
C SER A 51 30.61 22.05 14.38
N GLN A 52 30.83 22.45 13.12
CA GLN A 52 32.15 22.46 12.47
C GLN A 52 32.85 23.82 12.61
N PRO A 53 34.20 23.84 12.67
CA PRO A 53 34.98 25.08 12.67
C PRO A 53 34.85 25.84 11.34
N GLU A 54 35.01 27.17 11.36
CA GLU A 54 34.74 28.07 10.23
C GLU A 54 35.52 27.69 8.95
N ASP A 55 36.81 27.35 9.09
CA ASP A 55 37.67 26.96 7.95
C ASP A 55 37.19 25.69 7.24
N GLN A 56 36.57 24.76 7.96
CA GLN A 56 36.02 23.51 7.39
C GLN A 56 34.58 23.70 6.91
N ARG A 57 33.86 24.66 7.49
CA ARG A 57 32.46 24.94 7.20
C ARG A 57 32.25 25.41 5.77
N GLU A 58 33.08 26.33 5.26
CA GLU A 58 32.95 26.82 3.88
C GLU A 58 33.14 25.70 2.85
N GLN A 59 34.14 24.83 3.05
CA GLN A 59 34.39 23.70 2.17
C GLN A 59 33.25 22.65 2.21
N LEU A 60 32.67 22.41 3.39
CA LEU A 60 31.50 21.54 3.55
C LEU A 60 30.25 22.15 2.92
N LEU A 61 30.09 23.48 2.98
CA LEU A 61 28.95 24.18 2.36
C LEU A 61 28.93 24.00 0.84
N ILE A 62 30.09 24.08 0.19
CA ILE A 62 30.22 23.86 -1.26
C ILE A 62 29.85 22.41 -1.62
N GLN A 63 30.32 21.43 -0.84
CA GLN A 63 29.96 20.03 -1.06
C GLN A 63 28.47 19.77 -0.85
N LEU A 64 27.88 20.34 0.19
CA LEU A 64 26.45 20.25 0.45
C LEU A 64 25.61 20.89 -0.65
N GLN A 65 26.05 22.02 -1.19
CA GLN A 65 25.37 22.64 -2.32
C GLN A 65 25.36 21.72 -3.56
N GLN A 66 26.48 21.05 -3.85
CA GLN A 66 26.57 20.07 -4.94
C GLN A 66 25.69 18.83 -4.69
N GLU A 67 25.69 18.32 -3.46
CA GLU A 67 24.86 17.18 -3.06
C GLU A 67 23.36 17.54 -3.12
N LYS A 68 23.00 18.76 -2.73
CA LYS A 68 21.64 19.29 -2.84
C LYS A 68 21.17 19.36 -4.28
N GLU A 69 22.01 19.87 -5.19
CA GLU A 69 21.70 19.87 -6.63
C GLU A 69 21.51 18.44 -7.17
N THR A 70 22.28 17.48 -6.66
CA THR A 70 22.16 16.06 -7.03
C THR A 70 20.84 15.46 -6.54
N VAL A 71 20.46 15.76 -5.29
CA VAL A 71 19.18 15.35 -4.69
C VAL A 71 18.00 15.96 -5.44
N ASP A 72 18.08 17.25 -5.77
CA ASP A 72 17.04 17.97 -6.51
C ASP A 72 16.91 17.41 -7.94
N ALA A 73 18.01 17.11 -8.61
CA ALA A 73 18.00 16.49 -9.93
C ALA A 73 17.36 15.09 -9.89
N ALA A 74 17.73 14.26 -8.90
CA ALA A 74 17.12 12.94 -8.72
C ALA A 74 15.60 13.04 -8.40
N GLY A 75 15.21 14.04 -7.60
CA GLY A 75 13.81 14.33 -7.30
C GLY A 75 13.00 14.68 -8.54
N ARG A 76 13.52 15.55 -9.42
CA ARG A 76 12.87 15.89 -10.69
C ARG A 76 12.72 14.69 -11.62
N VAL A 77 13.76 13.87 -11.76
CA VAL A 77 13.71 12.65 -12.57
C VAL A 77 12.66 11.66 -12.03
N PHE A 78 12.56 11.56 -10.70
CA PHE A 78 11.53 10.76 -10.05
C PHE A 78 10.12 11.31 -10.32
N GLU A 79 9.91 12.61 -10.14
CA GLU A 79 8.62 13.28 -10.40
C GLU A 79 8.20 13.11 -11.88
N ASP A 80 9.10 13.39 -12.83
CA ASP A 80 8.85 13.21 -14.26
C ASP A 80 8.47 11.76 -14.60
N TRP A 81 9.07 10.80 -13.91
CA TRP A 81 8.74 9.39 -14.11
C TRP A 81 7.39 9.00 -13.49
N GLU A 82 7.09 9.50 -12.29
CA GLU A 82 5.79 9.33 -11.65
C GLU A 82 4.67 9.89 -12.55
N PHE A 83 4.86 11.06 -13.15
CA PHE A 83 3.92 11.64 -14.11
C PHE A 83 3.70 10.73 -15.32
N ARG A 84 4.76 10.22 -15.97
CA ARG A 84 4.63 9.30 -17.12
C ARG A 84 3.84 8.03 -16.79
N VAL A 85 4.06 7.47 -15.60
CA VAL A 85 3.33 6.28 -15.14
C VAL A 85 1.87 6.61 -14.87
N LEU A 86 1.56 7.78 -14.32
CA LEU A 86 0.18 8.22 -14.13
C LEU A 86 -0.54 8.49 -15.45
N GLU A 87 0.13 9.06 -16.44
CA GLU A 87 -0.41 9.28 -17.79
C GLU A 87 -0.75 7.96 -18.49
N SER A 88 0.14 6.97 -18.40
CA SER A 88 -0.09 5.63 -18.95
C SER A 88 -1.22 4.89 -18.23
N GLU A 89 -1.30 4.99 -16.90
CA GLU A 89 -2.41 4.43 -16.09
C GLU A 89 -3.75 5.12 -16.40
N ALA A 90 -3.74 6.42 -16.72
CA ALA A 90 -4.92 7.20 -17.07
C ALA A 90 -5.41 6.97 -18.51
N GLY A 91 -4.62 6.28 -19.35
CA GLY A 91 -4.94 6.08 -20.77
C GLY A 91 -4.88 7.36 -21.62
N ILE A 92 -4.19 8.38 -21.10
CA ILE A 92 -3.88 9.64 -21.77
C ILE A 92 -2.51 9.47 -22.41
N GLU A 93 -2.46 8.65 -23.46
CA GLU A 93 -1.33 8.67 -24.38
C GLU A 93 -1.66 9.78 -25.38
N GLU A 94 -1.14 10.99 -25.18
CA GLU A 94 -1.17 12.00 -26.24
C GLU A 94 -0.39 11.44 -27.43
N GLU A 95 -1.02 11.40 -28.60
CA GLU A 95 -0.43 10.96 -29.86
C GLU A 95 0.81 11.82 -30.20
N GLU A 96 1.98 11.47 -29.68
CA GLU A 96 3.25 11.92 -30.23
C GLU A 96 3.53 11.11 -31.51
N SER A 97 2.80 11.45 -32.58
CA SER A 97 3.15 11.06 -33.93
C SER A 97 3.41 12.32 -34.75
N GLU A 98 4.61 12.87 -34.63
CA GLU A 98 5.13 13.74 -35.66
C GLU A 98 5.30 12.96 -36.98
N GLY A 99 4.34 13.15 -37.89
CA GLY A 99 4.60 13.17 -39.32
C GLY A 99 4.32 11.88 -40.12
N LYS A 100 3.06 11.64 -40.47
CA LYS A 100 2.66 11.39 -41.88
C LYS A 100 1.14 11.33 -42.07
N MET A 101 0.68 12.24 -42.93
CA MET A 101 -0.45 12.17 -43.86
C MET A 101 -1.66 11.24 -43.61
N GLU A 102 -2.81 11.89 -43.81
CA GLU A 102 -4.08 11.41 -44.37
C GLU A 102 -5.07 10.77 -43.40
N GLY A 103 -6.23 11.43 -43.34
CA GLY A 103 -7.27 11.16 -42.36
C GLY A 103 -8.13 9.95 -42.69
N LYS A 104 -8.83 9.49 -41.65
CA LYS A 104 -10.27 9.17 -41.72
C LYS A 104 -10.83 8.95 -40.32
N GLU A 105 -11.96 9.57 -40.08
CA GLU A 105 -12.85 9.47 -38.91
C GLU A 105 -12.87 8.08 -38.24
N ARG A 106 -12.47 8.01 -36.96
CA ARG A 106 -12.87 6.88 -36.07
C ARG A 106 -12.85 7.18 -34.56
N GLY A 107 -12.79 8.45 -34.14
CA GLY A 107 -12.74 8.84 -32.72
C GLY A 107 -14.12 9.02 -32.09
N ASN A 108 -14.83 7.93 -31.76
CA ASN A 108 -16.08 8.08 -30.99
C ASN A 108 -16.50 6.84 -30.19
N GLU A 109 -15.92 5.66 -30.43
CA GLU A 109 -16.27 4.42 -29.70
C GLU A 109 -15.22 4.12 -28.61
N GLU A 110 -13.94 4.31 -28.93
CA GLU A 110 -12.82 4.12 -28.01
C GLU A 110 -12.80 5.16 -26.87
N ASP A 111 -13.22 6.40 -27.15
CA ASP A 111 -13.38 7.46 -26.14
C ASP A 111 -14.48 7.13 -25.13
N LYS A 112 -15.57 6.46 -25.57
CA LYS A 112 -16.65 6.03 -24.68
C LYS A 112 -16.22 4.83 -23.82
N GLU A 113 -15.37 3.95 -24.32
CA GLU A 113 -14.85 2.81 -23.56
C GLU A 113 -13.88 3.25 -22.45
N LYS A 114 -13.03 4.24 -22.74
CA LYS A 114 -12.15 4.88 -21.74
C LYS A 114 -12.96 5.56 -20.63
N GLU A 115 -14.03 6.29 -20.98
CA GLU A 115 -14.94 6.92 -20.01
C GLU A 115 -15.66 5.89 -19.11
N ILE A 116 -16.13 4.78 -19.69
CA ILE A 116 -16.79 3.70 -18.94
C ILE A 116 -15.80 2.99 -17.99
N SER A 117 -14.53 2.83 -18.39
CA SER A 117 -13.49 2.20 -17.57
C SER A 117 -13.14 3.04 -16.33
N CYS A 118 -12.94 4.35 -16.52
CA CYS A 118 -12.67 5.29 -15.44
C CYS A 118 -13.80 5.32 -14.41
N GLN A 119 -15.05 5.30 -14.88
CA GLN A 119 -16.22 5.30 -14.00
C GLN A 119 -16.37 3.97 -13.24
N LYS A 120 -16.08 2.83 -13.90
CA LYS A 120 -16.11 1.50 -13.27
C LYS A 120 -15.03 1.36 -12.18
N ASN A 121 -13.83 1.89 -12.38
CA ASN A 121 -12.74 1.84 -11.40
C ASN A 121 -12.99 2.76 -10.20
N ALA A 122 -13.59 3.94 -10.41
CA ALA A 122 -14.04 4.81 -9.33
C ALA A 122 -15.12 4.15 -8.45
N VAL A 123 -16.10 3.48 -9.08
CA VAL A 123 -17.15 2.74 -8.36
C VAL A 123 -16.57 1.52 -7.63
N ASN A 124 -15.69 0.75 -8.25
CA ASN A 124 -15.05 -0.40 -7.61
C ASN A 124 -14.19 -0.01 -6.40
N SER A 125 -13.39 1.06 -6.52
CA SER A 125 -12.55 1.54 -5.41
C SER A 125 -13.39 2.09 -4.24
N ALA A 126 -14.48 2.80 -4.54
CA ALA A 126 -15.45 3.23 -3.52
C ALA A 126 -16.13 2.04 -2.84
N GLN A 127 -16.53 1.02 -3.61
CA GLN A 127 -17.20 -0.19 -3.10
C GLN A 127 -16.25 -1.06 -2.25
N VAL A 128 -14.98 -1.18 -2.64
CA VAL A 128 -13.93 -1.85 -1.83
C VAL A 128 -13.69 -1.10 -0.52
N SER A 129 -13.67 0.23 -0.56
CA SER A 129 -13.51 1.08 0.63
C SER A 129 -14.70 0.94 1.59
N GLN A 130 -15.92 0.90 1.06
CA GLN A 130 -17.15 0.61 1.82
C GLN A 130 -17.13 -0.80 2.43
N GLY A 131 -16.69 -1.82 1.67
CA GLY A 131 -16.55 -3.19 2.15
C GLY A 131 -15.55 -3.31 3.31
N ARG A 132 -14.42 -2.59 3.25
CA ARG A 132 -13.47 -2.51 4.36
C ARG A 132 -14.07 -1.86 5.61
N GLN A 133 -14.85 -0.80 5.47
CA GLN A 133 -15.52 -0.16 6.61
C GLN A 133 -16.57 -1.06 7.25
N ILE A 134 -17.40 -1.76 6.44
CA ILE A 134 -18.40 -2.70 6.96
C ILE A 134 -17.73 -3.86 7.71
N ARG A 135 -16.66 -4.42 7.16
CA ARG A 135 -15.89 -5.50 7.80
C ARG A 135 -15.29 -5.06 9.14
N ARG A 136 -14.78 -3.82 9.24
CA ARG A 136 -14.31 -3.24 10.51
C ARG A 136 -15.44 -3.08 11.53
N ARG A 137 -16.63 -2.64 11.10
CA ARG A 137 -17.81 -2.51 11.98
C ARG A 137 -18.33 -3.86 12.46
N GLN A 138 -18.30 -4.89 11.61
CA GLN A 138 -18.64 -6.27 11.99
C GLN A 138 -17.62 -6.83 12.99
N HIS A 139 -16.33 -6.72 12.70
CA HIS A 139 -15.26 -7.15 13.62
C HIS A 139 -15.34 -6.42 14.97
N PHE A 140 -15.64 -5.12 14.98
CA PHE A 140 -15.89 -4.37 16.21
C PHE A 140 -17.12 -4.91 16.95
N ARG A 141 -18.26 -5.11 16.27
CA ARG A 141 -19.49 -5.65 16.87
C ARG A 141 -19.28 -7.05 17.43
N GLU A 142 -18.59 -7.93 16.71
CA GLU A 142 -18.26 -9.29 17.14
C GLU A 142 -17.30 -9.27 18.34
N SER A 143 -16.27 -8.43 18.31
CA SER A 143 -15.36 -8.26 19.45
C SER A 143 -16.08 -7.73 20.69
N HIS A 144 -17.00 -6.77 20.53
CA HIS A 144 -17.82 -6.26 21.64
C HIS A 144 -18.79 -7.31 22.15
N SER A 145 -19.40 -8.09 21.25
CA SER A 145 -20.27 -9.21 21.62
C SER A 145 -19.50 -10.28 22.39
N SER A 146 -18.31 -10.67 21.93
CA SER A 146 -17.44 -11.63 22.63
C SER A 146 -16.98 -11.10 23.99
N LYS A 147 -16.66 -9.80 24.11
CA LYS A 147 -16.34 -9.17 25.40
C LYS A 147 -17.52 -9.16 26.37
N LEU A 148 -18.73 -8.85 25.88
CA LEU A 148 -19.96 -8.88 26.69
C LEU A 148 -20.27 -10.31 27.14
N VAL A 149 -20.12 -11.31 26.26
CA VAL A 149 -20.28 -12.73 26.63
C VAL A 149 -19.25 -13.14 27.68
N LEU A 150 -17.99 -12.71 27.55
CA LEU A 150 -16.95 -12.99 28.53
C LEU A 150 -17.25 -12.34 29.88
N LEU A 151 -17.71 -11.08 29.87
CA LEU A 151 -18.13 -10.34 31.07
C LEU A 151 -19.30 -11.03 31.78
N VAL A 152 -20.34 -11.42 31.05
CA VAL A 152 -21.48 -12.17 31.59
C VAL A 152 -21.03 -13.52 32.17
N TRP A 153 -20.08 -14.19 31.51
CA TRP A 153 -19.52 -15.46 32.02
C TRP A 153 -18.70 -15.25 33.31
N LEU A 154 -17.88 -14.20 33.38
CA LEU A 154 -17.12 -13.81 34.57
C LEU A 154 -18.02 -13.40 35.74
N GLU A 155 -19.18 -12.79 35.45
CA GLU A 155 -20.17 -12.43 36.45
C GLU A 155 -20.96 -13.64 36.96
N ALA A 156 -21.27 -14.60 36.08
CA ALA A 156 -21.93 -15.86 36.43
C ALA A 156 -20.99 -16.86 37.15
N TYR A 157 -19.69 -16.79 36.86
CA TYR A 157 -18.65 -17.65 37.44
C TYR A 157 -17.51 -16.79 37.99
N PRO A 158 -17.74 -16.08 39.11
CA PRO A 158 -16.70 -15.28 39.73
C PRO A 158 -15.54 -16.19 40.16
N PRO A 159 -14.28 -15.81 39.88
CA PRO A 159 -13.14 -16.60 40.29
C PRO A 159 -13.17 -16.79 41.82
N PRO A 160 -12.88 -17.98 42.34
CA PRO A 160 -12.90 -18.24 43.77
C PRO A 160 -11.93 -17.26 44.45
N GLN A 161 -12.47 -16.42 45.35
CA GLN A 161 -11.65 -15.51 46.12
C GLN A 161 -10.72 -16.36 47.01
N THR A 162 -9.44 -16.39 46.67
CA THR A 162 -8.42 -17.07 47.45
C THR A 162 -8.17 -16.27 48.73
N LEU A 163 -9.00 -16.54 49.73
CA LEU A 163 -8.68 -16.27 51.12
C LEU A 163 -7.34 -16.93 51.44
N SER A 164 -6.40 -16.10 51.87
CA SER A 164 -5.11 -16.52 52.40
C SER A 164 -5.31 -17.45 53.60
N LYS A 165 -4.79 -18.67 53.49
CA LYS A 165 -4.09 -19.44 54.54
C LYS A 165 -3.72 -20.83 54.00
N CYS A 166 -2.44 -20.99 53.67
CA CYS A 166 -1.74 -22.27 53.46
C CYS A 166 -1.74 -23.10 54.78
N PRO A 167 -1.58 -24.45 54.79
CA PRO A 167 -0.40 -25.12 54.21
C PRO A 167 -0.54 -26.58 53.72
N ARG A 168 0.06 -26.90 52.55
CA ARG A 168 1.13 -27.91 52.35
C ARG A 168 1.28 -28.22 50.85
N PRO A 169 2.51 -28.46 50.36
CA PRO A 169 2.74 -28.85 48.97
C PRO A 169 2.59 -30.36 48.83
N LEU A 170 1.78 -30.80 47.86
CA LEU A 170 1.75 -32.17 47.36
C LEU A 170 1.79 -32.14 45.82
N PRO A 171 2.31 -33.21 45.21
CA PRO A 171 3.42 -33.12 44.27
C PRO A 171 2.98 -32.82 42.83
N LEU A 172 3.90 -32.20 42.10
CA LEU A 172 3.88 -32.06 40.64
C LEU A 172 3.60 -33.42 39.99
N THR A 173 2.34 -33.66 39.63
CA THR A 173 1.96 -34.72 38.70
C THR A 173 0.82 -34.23 37.83
N VAL A 174 1.04 -34.40 36.52
CA VAL A 174 0.11 -34.18 35.41
C VAL A 174 -0.03 -32.72 34.94
N VAL A 175 1.07 -32.25 34.33
CA VAL A 175 0.95 -31.60 33.01
C VAL A 175 0.22 -32.55 32.07
N THR A 176 -0.54 -31.98 31.13
CA THR A 176 -1.24 -32.59 29.98
C THR A 176 -2.68 -33.03 30.23
N LEU A 177 -3.63 -32.24 29.73
CA LEU A 177 -4.63 -32.63 28.70
C LEU A 177 -5.81 -31.65 28.76
N CYS A 178 -5.91 -30.77 27.76
CA CYS A 178 -7.17 -30.23 27.23
C CYS A 178 -6.88 -29.49 25.92
N LEU A 179 -6.21 -30.19 25.00
CA LEU A 179 -6.51 -30.04 23.58
C LEU A 179 -7.44 -31.22 23.27
N GLU A 180 -8.46 -30.94 22.46
CA GLU A 180 -9.31 -31.91 21.76
C GLU A 180 -10.59 -32.33 22.49
N THR A 181 -11.70 -31.66 22.13
CA THR A 181 -12.79 -32.28 21.37
C THR A 181 -13.70 -31.19 20.81
N ALA A 182 -13.86 -31.19 19.49
CA ALA A 182 -14.88 -30.44 18.76
C ALA A 182 -16.30 -31.00 19.08
N PRO A 183 -17.39 -30.44 18.54
CA PRO A 183 -17.77 -30.96 17.24
C PRO A 183 -18.33 -29.94 16.24
N HIS A 184 -17.91 -30.19 15.01
CA HIS A 184 -18.62 -29.97 13.75
C HIS A 184 -20.11 -30.32 13.87
N LYS A 185 -21.00 -29.38 13.52
CA LYS A 185 -22.27 -29.60 12.81
C LYS A 185 -22.65 -28.33 12.07
#